data_AF-A0A2V5Q4V7-F1
#
_entry.id   AF-A0A2V5Q4V7-F1
#
_cell.length_a   1.000
_cell.length_b   1.000
_cell.length_c   1.000
_cell.angle_alpha   90.00
_cell.angle_beta   90.00
_cell.angle_gamma   90.00
#
_symmetry.space_group_name_H-M   'P 1'
#
loop_
_entity.id
_entity.type
_entity.pdbx_description
1 polymer ?
#
loop_
_entity_poly.entity_id
_entity_poly.type
_entity_poly.pdbx_seq_one_letter_code
_entity_poly.pdbx_strand_id
1 'polypeptide(L)'
;MERDWAGELEAWLNAKFAELCDTIGYPAPLSGLRISPALGVEESRYFLLGLEDGLFQPDELGYVQSELLPTADNAQARQKMCRLFWHAPPPPRISRECVCQLSTASSLILKRGWLASHLLLEPDLRDEHDISYGIDLLIRLHPGQILVAVEVKRSAVELQKLITDLRMCCKRGPHAKDDCGFPQNHPKYEFCAHHRPEYFWAVAPETDICLRMHYSDLAIELEELPSLPPRSLLE
;
A
#
# COMPACT_ATOMS: atom_id res chain seq x y z
N MET A 1 28.92 13.24 -1.20
CA MET A 1 28.11 12.81 -2.36
C MET A 1 26.84 12.25 -1.78
N GLU A 2 25.69 12.81 -2.14
CA GLU A 2 24.39 12.32 -1.68
C GLU A 2 24.11 10.96 -2.35
N ARG A 3 23.53 10.00 -1.62
CA ARG A 3 23.26 8.64 -2.13
C ARG A 3 22.20 8.72 -3.24
N ASP A 4 22.46 8.07 -4.37
CA ASP A 4 21.49 7.97 -5.48
C ASP A 4 20.47 6.86 -5.18
N TRP A 5 19.47 7.20 -4.38
CA TRP A 5 18.44 6.25 -3.95
C TRP A 5 17.67 5.63 -5.11
N ALA A 6 17.31 6.45 -6.10
CA ALA A 6 16.50 5.99 -7.24
C ALA A 6 17.31 5.07 -8.15
N GLY A 7 18.54 5.44 -8.51
CA GLY A 7 19.42 4.61 -9.33
C GLY A 7 19.79 3.30 -8.63
N GLU A 8 20.02 3.33 -7.32
CA GLU A 8 20.31 2.12 -6.55
C GLU A 8 19.12 1.16 -6.48
N LEU A 9 17.90 1.66 -6.23
CA LEU A 9 16.71 0.82 -6.22
C LEU A 9 16.44 0.26 -7.63
N GLU A 10 16.61 1.06 -8.68
CA GLU A 10 16.46 0.58 -10.06
C GLU A 10 17.45 -0.55 -10.37
N ALA A 11 18.73 -0.40 -9.98
CA ALA A 11 19.74 -1.44 -10.17
C ALA A 11 19.39 -2.72 -9.40
N TRP A 12 18.93 -2.59 -8.15
CA TRP A 12 18.53 -3.72 -7.33
C TRP A 12 17.30 -4.44 -7.90
N LEU A 13 16.28 -3.70 -8.35
CA LEU A 13 15.08 -4.27 -8.98
C LEU A 13 15.41 -5.00 -10.29
N ASN A 14 16.35 -4.46 -11.09
CA ASN A 14 16.83 -5.14 -12.29
C ASN A 14 17.57 -6.45 -11.96
N ALA A 15 18.42 -6.46 -10.94
CA ALA A 15 19.09 -7.67 -10.48
C ALA A 15 18.08 -8.74 -10.02
N LYS A 16 17.10 -8.36 -9.19
CA LYS A 16 16.03 -9.27 -8.75
C LYS A 16 15.13 -9.75 -9.88
N PHE A 17 14.89 -8.90 -10.88
CA PHE A 17 14.14 -9.30 -12.06
C PHE A 17 14.90 -10.32 -12.93
N ALA A 18 16.23 -10.19 -13.04
CA ALA A 18 17.07 -11.18 -13.71
C ALA A 18 17.05 -12.53 -12.97
N GLU A 19 17.22 -12.50 -11.64
CA GLU A 19 17.11 -13.71 -10.78
C GLU A 19 15.74 -14.40 -10.97
N LEU A 20 14.64 -13.65 -10.97
CA LEU A 20 13.31 -14.18 -11.24
C LEU A 20 13.24 -14.83 -12.62
N CYS A 21 13.70 -14.15 -13.67
CA CYS A 21 13.68 -14.63 -15.05
C CYS A 21 14.41 -15.96 -15.18
N ASP A 22 15.60 -16.07 -14.58
CA ASP A 22 16.37 -17.31 -14.52
C ASP A 22 15.60 -18.41 -13.78
N THR A 23 15.00 -18.07 -12.63
CA THR A 23 14.24 -19.01 -11.79
C THR A 23 13.02 -19.59 -12.52
N ILE A 24 12.32 -18.80 -13.32
CA ILE A 24 11.12 -19.23 -14.06
C ILE A 24 11.43 -19.71 -15.49
N GLY A 25 12.69 -19.71 -15.90
CA GLY A 25 13.11 -20.10 -17.25
C GLY A 25 12.64 -19.14 -18.36
N TYR A 26 12.48 -17.86 -18.05
CA TYR A 26 12.08 -16.83 -19.01
C TYR A 26 13.29 -15.98 -19.42
N PRO A 27 13.49 -15.68 -20.71
CA PRO A 27 14.62 -14.86 -21.14
C PRO A 27 14.47 -13.41 -20.65
N ALA A 28 15.43 -12.93 -19.86
CA ALA A 28 15.47 -11.54 -19.44
C ALA A 28 15.60 -10.60 -20.67
N PRO A 29 14.76 -9.55 -20.81
CA PRO A 29 14.90 -8.56 -21.87
C PRO A 29 16.24 -7.83 -21.79
N LEU A 30 16.90 -7.62 -22.93
CA LEU A 30 18.15 -6.84 -23.01
C LEU A 30 17.98 -5.39 -22.50
N SER A 31 16.78 -4.84 -22.62
CA SER A 31 16.44 -3.51 -22.12
C SER A 31 16.30 -3.45 -20.59
N GLY A 32 16.40 -4.59 -19.90
CA GLY A 32 16.12 -4.70 -18.47
C GLY A 32 14.63 -4.61 -18.14
N LEU A 33 14.35 -4.44 -16.85
CA LEU A 33 13.02 -4.27 -16.30
C LEU A 33 12.44 -2.91 -16.70
N ARG A 34 11.25 -2.91 -17.29
CA ARG A 34 10.50 -1.66 -17.53
C ARG A 34 9.78 -1.22 -16.26
N ILE A 35 10.24 -0.13 -15.65
CA ILE A 35 9.64 0.46 -14.46
C ILE A 35 8.75 1.64 -14.89
N SER A 36 7.45 1.56 -14.63
CA SER A 36 6.49 2.63 -14.95
C SER A 36 5.30 2.61 -14.00
N PRO A 37 4.97 3.73 -13.31
CA PRO A 37 5.68 5.03 -13.30
C PRO A 37 7.12 4.95 -12.77
N ALA A 38 7.92 6.00 -13.02
CA ALA A 38 9.30 6.10 -12.52
C ALA A 38 9.34 6.04 -10.98
N LEU A 39 10.50 5.71 -10.42
CA LEU A 39 10.70 5.68 -8.98
C LEU A 39 10.84 7.09 -8.42
N GLY A 40 10.18 7.37 -7.29
CA GLY A 40 10.39 8.61 -6.53
C GLY A 40 11.66 8.55 -5.68
N VAL A 41 12.22 9.69 -5.28
CA VAL A 41 13.44 9.73 -4.46
C VAL A 41 13.12 9.28 -3.03
N GLU A 42 12.07 9.83 -2.42
CA GLU A 42 11.66 9.41 -1.07
C GLU A 42 11.16 7.96 -1.08
N GLU A 43 10.42 7.56 -2.12
CA GLU A 43 9.97 6.18 -2.30
C GLU A 43 11.17 5.22 -2.33
N SER A 44 12.16 5.51 -3.17
CA SER A 44 13.32 4.65 -3.31
C SER A 44 14.13 4.55 -2.03
N ARG A 45 14.27 5.69 -1.34
CA ARG A 45 14.96 5.76 -0.05
C ARG A 45 14.33 4.84 0.98
N TYR A 46 13.02 4.95 1.22
CA TYR A 46 12.39 4.16 2.28
C TYR A 46 12.21 2.70 1.91
N PHE A 47 12.08 2.36 0.63
CA PHE A 47 12.14 0.96 0.20
C PHE A 47 13.50 0.33 0.54
N LEU A 48 14.61 0.98 0.15
CA LEU A 48 15.97 0.47 0.41
C LEU A 48 16.27 0.40 1.91
N LEU A 49 15.92 1.44 2.67
CA LEU A 49 16.07 1.41 4.14
C LEU A 49 15.23 0.30 4.78
N GLY A 50 14.03 0.02 4.26
CA GLY A 50 13.20 -1.10 4.73
C GLY A 50 13.84 -2.47 4.51
N LEU A 51 14.52 -2.66 3.38
CA LEU A 51 15.31 -3.86 3.12
C LEU A 51 16.51 -3.97 4.07
N GLU A 52 17.23 -2.86 4.28
CA GLU A 52 18.41 -2.80 5.16
C GLU A 52 18.05 -3.08 6.63
N ASP A 53 16.90 -2.59 7.09
CA ASP A 53 16.38 -2.77 8.44
C ASP A 53 15.67 -4.14 8.63
N GLY A 54 15.50 -4.91 7.55
CA GLY A 54 14.89 -6.24 7.60
C GLY A 54 13.37 -6.22 7.77
N LEU A 55 12.70 -5.11 7.48
CA LEU A 55 11.24 -4.98 7.58
C LEU A 55 10.50 -5.91 6.61
N PHE A 56 11.12 -6.22 5.47
CA PHE A 56 10.61 -7.17 4.50
C PHE A 56 11.75 -7.75 3.67
N GLN A 57 11.54 -8.94 3.11
CA GLN A 57 12.48 -9.59 2.20
C GLN A 57 11.72 -10.34 1.10
N PRO A 58 11.95 -10.06 -0.19
CA PRO A 58 11.39 -10.88 -1.27
C PRO A 58 12.16 -12.19 -1.45
N ASP A 59 11.43 -13.26 -1.78
CA ASP A 59 12.02 -14.53 -2.21
C ASP A 59 12.44 -14.51 -3.69
N GLU A 60 12.99 -15.62 -4.18
CA GLU A 60 13.45 -15.78 -5.57
C GLU A 60 12.35 -15.62 -6.63
N LEU A 61 11.08 -15.73 -6.24
CA LEU A 61 9.93 -15.50 -7.12
C LEU A 61 9.34 -14.09 -6.93
N GLY A 62 9.93 -13.27 -6.06
CA GLY A 62 9.49 -11.92 -5.75
C GLY A 62 8.32 -11.85 -4.77
N TYR A 63 7.96 -12.93 -4.06
CA TYR A 63 6.98 -12.87 -2.98
C TYR A 63 7.61 -12.28 -1.74
N VAL A 64 6.95 -11.28 -1.16
CA VAL A 64 7.47 -10.56 -0.01
C VAL A 64 7.15 -11.35 1.27
N GLN A 65 8.18 -11.57 2.09
CA GLN A 65 8.04 -12.08 3.46
C GLN A 65 8.21 -10.93 4.44
N SER A 66 7.26 -10.74 5.35
CA SER A 66 7.29 -9.68 6.35
C SER A 66 6.38 -10.01 7.53
N GLU A 67 6.79 -9.60 8.73
CA GLU A 67 5.91 -9.62 9.92
C GLU A 67 4.75 -8.62 9.81
N LEU A 68 4.85 -7.66 8.89
CA LEU A 68 3.79 -6.68 8.62
C LEU A 68 2.64 -7.25 7.78
N LEU A 69 2.84 -8.40 7.13
CA LEU A 69 1.80 -9.07 6.33
C LEU A 69 1.00 -10.05 7.20
N PRO A 70 -0.25 -10.39 6.83
CA PRO A 70 -1.03 -11.39 7.55
C PRO A 70 -0.28 -12.72 7.60
N THR A 71 -0.46 -13.48 8.68
CA THR A 71 0.15 -14.81 8.80
C THR A 71 -0.36 -15.69 7.67
N ALA A 72 0.53 -16.42 7.00
CA ALA A 72 0.11 -17.33 5.94
C ALA A 72 -0.78 -18.44 6.53
N ASP A 73 -1.89 -18.74 5.86
CA ASP A 73 -2.72 -19.90 6.22
C ASP A 73 -1.86 -21.16 6.25
N ASN A 74 -2.05 -21.97 7.31
CA ASN A 74 -1.23 -23.11 7.76
C ASN A 74 -0.91 -24.22 6.73
N ALA A 75 -1.28 -24.06 5.45
CA ALA A 75 -0.95 -24.95 4.34
C ALA A 75 0.02 -24.34 3.31
N GLN A 76 0.38 -23.06 3.41
CA GLN A 76 1.25 -22.37 2.45
C GLN A 76 2.43 -21.71 3.16
N ALA A 77 3.65 -22.10 2.79
CA ALA A 77 4.87 -21.53 3.37
C ALA A 77 5.12 -20.05 2.98
N ARG A 78 4.27 -19.43 2.16
CA ARG A 78 4.47 -18.10 1.59
C ARG A 78 3.25 -17.21 1.84
N GLN A 79 3.49 -15.98 2.29
CA GLN A 79 2.49 -14.91 2.29
C GLN A 79 2.24 -14.49 0.84
N LYS A 80 1.13 -14.96 0.24
CA LYS A 80 0.88 -14.79 -1.22
C LYS A 80 0.43 -13.39 -1.65
N MET A 81 0.22 -12.45 -0.72
CA MET A 81 -0.52 -11.21 -1.00
C MET A 81 0.34 -10.12 -1.67
N CYS A 82 1.50 -9.75 -1.10
CA CYS A 82 2.41 -8.78 -1.75
C CYS A 82 3.48 -9.49 -2.56
N ARG A 83 3.58 -9.14 -3.83
CA ARG A 83 4.66 -9.59 -4.73
C ARG A 83 5.26 -8.41 -5.47
N LEU A 84 6.58 -8.40 -5.58
CA LEU A 84 7.32 -7.42 -6.37
C LEU A 84 7.16 -7.65 -7.87
N PHE A 85 6.94 -8.91 -8.29
CA PHE A 85 6.82 -9.26 -9.70
C PHE A 85 5.61 -10.14 -9.98
N TRP A 86 4.91 -9.82 -11.07
CA TRP A 86 3.93 -10.69 -11.70
C TRP A 86 4.59 -11.44 -12.82
N HIS A 87 4.59 -12.78 -12.78
CA HIS A 87 5.23 -13.62 -13.79
C HIS A 87 4.25 -14.51 -14.58
N ALA A 88 2.95 -14.44 -14.26
CA ALA A 88 1.91 -15.20 -14.95
C ALA A 88 0.65 -14.33 -15.24
N PRO A 89 0.11 -14.36 -16.48
CA PRO A 89 0.78 -14.86 -17.68
C PRO A 89 2.03 -14.03 -18.03
N PRO A 90 3.01 -14.59 -18.77
CA PRO A 90 4.14 -13.83 -19.30
C PRO A 90 3.70 -12.64 -20.19
N PRO A 91 4.53 -11.60 -20.35
CA PRO A 91 5.87 -11.44 -19.78
C PRO A 91 5.86 -11.05 -18.29
N PRO A 92 6.93 -11.42 -17.54
CA PRO A 92 7.12 -10.94 -16.18
C PRO A 92 7.16 -9.41 -16.11
N ARG A 93 6.54 -8.82 -15.10
CA ARG A 93 6.44 -7.36 -14.89
C ARG A 93 6.51 -7.00 -13.41
N ILE A 94 6.99 -5.80 -13.11
CA ILE A 94 6.99 -5.26 -11.75
C ILE A 94 5.57 -4.91 -11.28
N SER A 95 5.29 -5.20 -10.02
CA SER A 95 4.16 -4.65 -9.28
C SER A 95 4.58 -3.32 -8.66
N ARG A 96 4.39 -2.21 -9.39
CA ARG A 96 4.78 -0.89 -8.88
C ARG A 96 4.06 -0.52 -7.59
N GLU A 97 2.84 -0.98 -7.41
CA GLU A 97 2.05 -0.75 -6.20
C GLU A 97 2.67 -1.42 -4.98
N CYS A 98 3.13 -2.68 -5.06
CA CYS A 98 3.81 -3.34 -3.94
C CYS A 98 5.13 -2.61 -3.57
N VAL A 99 5.86 -2.04 -4.54
CA VAL A 99 7.01 -1.17 -4.22
C VAL A 99 6.59 0.07 -3.41
N CYS A 100 5.53 0.77 -3.84
CA CYS A 100 5.01 1.92 -3.13
C CYS A 100 4.53 1.54 -1.71
N GLN A 101 3.79 0.42 -1.58
CA GLN A 101 3.23 -0.05 -0.30
C GLN A 101 4.34 -0.35 0.71
N LEU A 102 5.37 -1.09 0.29
CA LEU A 102 6.52 -1.42 1.13
C LEU A 102 7.30 -0.17 1.53
N SER A 103 7.55 0.74 0.58
CA SER A 103 8.15 2.03 0.89
C SER A 103 7.33 2.83 1.90
N THR A 104 6.00 2.86 1.77
CA THR A 104 5.11 3.60 2.67
C THR A 104 5.15 2.99 4.08
N ALA A 105 5.12 1.66 4.21
CA ALA A 105 5.27 0.99 5.50
C ALA A 105 6.61 1.31 6.16
N SER A 106 7.71 1.24 5.41
CA SER A 106 9.04 1.60 5.92
C SER A 106 9.13 3.08 6.30
N SER A 107 8.50 3.98 5.55
CA SER A 107 8.44 5.40 5.91
C SER A 107 7.65 5.63 7.21
N LEU A 108 6.53 4.94 7.39
CA LEU A 108 5.76 5.00 8.63
C LEU A 108 6.61 4.61 9.85
N ILE A 109 7.40 3.54 9.73
CA ILE A 109 8.25 3.05 10.82
C ILE A 109 9.48 3.95 11.02
N LEU A 110 10.28 4.12 9.97
CA LEU A 110 11.61 4.72 10.05
C LEU A 110 11.59 6.26 10.08
N LYS A 111 10.62 6.89 9.43
CA LYS A 111 10.48 8.36 9.38
C LYS A 111 9.48 8.88 10.42
N ARG A 112 8.32 8.24 10.52
CA ARG A 112 7.21 8.70 11.35
C ARG A 112 7.14 8.04 12.73
N GLY A 113 8.01 7.07 13.01
CA GLY A 113 8.19 6.49 14.34
C GLY A 113 7.04 5.57 14.78
N TRP A 114 6.30 4.99 13.83
CA TRP A 114 5.32 3.95 14.13
C TRP A 114 6.00 2.64 14.49
N LEU A 115 5.38 1.86 15.38
CA LEU A 115 5.85 0.52 15.71
C LEU A 115 5.40 -0.46 14.63
N ALA A 116 6.26 -1.41 14.26
CA ALA A 116 5.89 -2.48 13.33
C ALA A 116 4.62 -3.23 13.76
N SER A 117 4.47 -3.46 15.07
CA SER A 117 3.27 -4.10 15.66
C SER A 117 1.97 -3.32 15.49
N HIS A 118 2.03 -2.04 15.12
CA HIS A 118 0.85 -1.23 14.82
C HIS A 118 0.42 -1.33 13.36
N LEU A 119 1.30 -1.79 12.47
CA LEU A 119 1.06 -1.81 11.03
C LEU A 119 0.61 -3.19 10.56
N LEU A 120 -0.35 -3.20 9.64
CA LEU A 120 -0.76 -4.38 8.89
C LEU A 120 -0.85 -4.02 7.40
N LEU A 121 0.03 -4.61 6.59
CA LEU A 121 -0.01 -4.57 5.14
C LEU A 121 -1.04 -5.56 4.61
N GLU A 122 -1.71 -5.23 3.50
CA GLU A 122 -2.58 -6.17 2.76
C GLU A 122 -3.53 -6.95 3.69
N PRO A 123 -4.32 -6.28 4.54
CA PRO A 123 -5.20 -6.94 5.50
C PRO A 123 -6.17 -7.91 4.81
N ASP A 124 -6.19 -9.15 5.29
CA ASP A 124 -7.23 -10.09 4.89
C ASP A 124 -8.51 -9.83 5.69
N LEU A 125 -9.50 -9.21 5.05
CA LEU A 125 -10.79 -8.86 5.66
C LEU A 125 -11.92 -9.76 5.17
N ARG A 126 -11.60 -10.88 4.50
CA ARG A 126 -12.58 -11.79 3.88
C ARG A 126 -13.53 -12.45 4.87
N ASP A 127 -13.15 -12.54 6.15
CA ASP A 127 -13.95 -13.20 7.19
C ASP A 127 -15.07 -12.32 7.76
N GLU A 128 -15.05 -11.00 7.50
CA GLU A 128 -15.95 -10.09 8.21
C GLU A 128 -17.25 -9.85 7.44
N HIS A 129 -17.20 -9.64 6.12
CA HIS A 129 -18.36 -9.59 5.23
C HIS A 129 -17.87 -10.02 3.82
N ASP A 130 -18.76 -10.42 2.91
CA ASP A 130 -18.48 -10.84 1.51
C ASP A 130 -17.84 -9.71 0.62
N ILE A 131 -17.25 -8.70 1.26
CA ILE A 131 -16.73 -7.46 0.69
C ILE A 131 -15.21 -7.45 0.87
N SER A 132 -14.49 -7.63 -0.23
CA SER A 132 -13.07 -7.28 -0.27
C SER A 132 -12.94 -5.76 -0.34
N TYR A 133 -12.75 -5.13 0.82
CA TYR A 133 -12.58 -3.68 0.96
C TYR A 133 -11.32 -3.14 0.27
N GLY A 134 -10.30 -4.00 0.12
CA GLY A 134 -9.08 -3.76 -0.64
C GLY A 134 -8.24 -2.61 -0.11
N ILE A 135 -8.16 -2.42 1.21
CA ILE A 135 -7.30 -1.41 1.83
C ILE A 135 -5.85 -1.88 1.79
N ASP A 136 -4.91 -1.01 1.43
CA ASP A 136 -3.49 -1.38 1.29
C ASP A 136 -2.75 -1.55 2.63
N LEU A 137 -2.95 -0.65 3.59
CA LEU A 137 -2.37 -0.76 4.94
C LEU A 137 -3.32 -0.27 6.03
N LEU A 138 -3.20 -0.83 7.23
CA LEU A 138 -3.88 -0.37 8.43
C LEU A 138 -2.86 0.02 9.51
N ILE A 139 -3.19 1.05 10.28
CA ILE A 139 -2.51 1.39 11.53
C ILE A 139 -3.49 1.20 12.69
N ARG A 140 -3.08 0.41 13.69
CA ARG A 140 -3.88 0.04 14.87
C ARG A 140 -3.12 0.40 16.14
N LEU A 141 -3.76 1.12 17.07
CA LEU A 141 -3.18 1.40 18.40
C LEU A 141 -3.45 0.25 19.38
N HIS A 142 -4.59 -0.40 19.24
CA HIS A 142 -5.03 -1.50 20.09
C HIS A 142 -5.59 -2.64 19.22
N PRO A 143 -5.57 -3.89 19.71
CA PRO A 143 -6.24 -5.00 19.04
C PRO A 143 -7.70 -4.64 18.73
N GLY A 144 -8.08 -4.69 17.45
CA GLY A 144 -9.46 -4.48 16.99
C GLY A 144 -9.85 -3.04 16.63
N GLN A 145 -9.06 -2.01 16.99
CA GLN A 145 -9.37 -0.62 16.60
C GLN A 145 -8.46 -0.15 15.46
N ILE A 146 -9.06 0.12 14.31
CA ILE A 146 -8.38 0.71 13.16
C ILE A 146 -8.35 2.23 13.37
N LEU A 147 -7.15 2.80 13.53
CA LEU A 147 -6.98 4.24 13.67
C LEU A 147 -6.86 4.90 12.29
N VAL A 148 -6.00 4.34 11.44
CA VAL A 148 -5.69 4.90 10.12
C VAL A 148 -5.90 3.82 9.08
N ALA A 149 -6.68 4.14 8.05
CA ALA A 149 -6.72 3.41 6.80
C ALA A 149 -5.77 4.08 5.80
N VAL A 150 -4.86 3.32 5.21
CA VAL A 150 -3.85 3.84 4.30
C VAL A 150 -4.07 3.25 2.92
N GLU A 151 -4.13 4.12 1.92
CA GLU A 151 -4.20 3.76 0.51
C GLU A 151 -2.97 4.27 -0.21
N VAL A 152 -2.33 3.39 -0.97
CA VAL A 152 -1.11 3.70 -1.72
C VAL A 152 -1.41 3.64 -3.20
N LYS A 153 -0.92 4.63 -3.93
CA LYS A 153 -1.07 4.72 -5.38
C LYS A 153 0.28 4.97 -6.03
N ARG A 154 0.39 4.58 -7.30
CA ARG A 154 1.67 4.61 -8.02
C ARG A 154 2.01 6.00 -8.55
N SER A 155 1.04 6.91 -8.54
CA SER A 155 1.19 8.27 -9.05
C SER A 155 0.22 9.25 -8.39
N ALA A 156 0.57 10.53 -8.44
CA ALA A 156 -0.29 11.62 -8.00
C ALA A 156 -1.66 11.63 -8.72
N VAL A 157 -1.71 11.25 -10.00
CA VAL A 157 -2.97 11.20 -10.78
C VAL A 157 -3.93 10.15 -10.22
N GLU A 158 -3.42 8.96 -9.90
CA GLU A 158 -4.20 7.90 -9.27
C GLU A 158 -4.69 8.30 -7.88
N LEU A 159 -3.85 8.96 -7.10
CA LEU A 159 -4.22 9.49 -5.78
C LEU A 159 -5.32 10.55 -5.87
N GLN A 160 -5.20 11.52 -6.79
CA GLN A 160 -6.22 12.55 -6.98
C GLN A 160 -7.56 11.96 -7.42
N LYS A 161 -7.53 10.93 -8.27
CA LYS A 161 -8.73 10.18 -8.65
C LYS A 161 -9.37 9.49 -7.43
N LEU A 162 -8.58 8.78 -6.62
CA LEU A 162 -9.05 8.14 -5.40
C LEU A 162 -9.75 9.14 -4.46
N ILE A 163 -9.10 10.27 -4.18
CA ILE A 163 -9.63 11.29 -3.27
C ILE A 163 -10.90 11.95 -3.82
N THR A 164 -10.95 12.22 -5.13
CA THR A 164 -12.15 12.75 -5.79
C THR A 164 -13.31 11.78 -5.68
N ASP A 165 -13.08 10.50 -6.00
CA ASP A 165 -14.12 9.47 -5.96
C ASP A 165 -14.61 9.23 -4.52
N LEU A 166 -13.70 9.21 -3.54
CA LEU A 166 -14.03 9.07 -2.12
C LEU A 166 -14.92 10.24 -1.64
N ARG A 167 -14.53 11.48 -1.95
CA ARG A 167 -15.33 12.68 -1.62
C ARG A 167 -16.73 12.62 -2.21
N MET A 168 -16.84 12.16 -3.46
CA MET A 168 -18.14 11.99 -4.12
C MET A 168 -18.99 10.91 -3.48
N CYS A 169 -18.39 9.79 -3.07
CA CYS A 169 -19.09 8.75 -2.32
C CYS A 169 -19.56 9.25 -0.95
N CYS A 170 -18.69 9.93 -0.20
CA CYS A 170 -19.04 10.52 1.10
C CYS A 170 -20.17 11.55 0.99
N LYS A 171 -20.14 12.43 -0.01
CA LYS A 171 -21.19 13.42 -0.28
C LYS A 171 -22.54 12.78 -0.60
N ARG A 172 -22.53 11.63 -1.27
CA ARG A 172 -23.75 10.88 -1.63
C ARG A 172 -24.40 10.21 -0.41
N GLY A 173 -23.63 9.86 0.60
CA GLY A 173 -24.10 9.07 1.73
C GLY A 173 -24.27 7.58 1.37
N PRO A 174 -24.96 6.79 2.20
CA PRO A 174 -25.10 5.34 2.02
C PRO A 174 -25.68 4.98 0.65
N HIS A 175 -24.96 4.18 -0.12
CA HIS A 175 -25.38 3.65 -1.42
C HIS A 175 -24.64 2.37 -1.76
N ALA A 176 -25.21 1.53 -2.62
CA ALA A 176 -24.58 0.32 -3.10
C ALA A 176 -23.55 0.59 -4.21
N LYS A 177 -22.57 -0.32 -4.35
CA LYS A 177 -21.55 -0.29 -5.40
C LYS A 177 -22.14 -0.22 -6.81
N ASP A 178 -23.20 -0.99 -7.07
CA ASP A 178 -23.85 -1.07 -8.39
C ASP A 178 -24.52 0.23 -8.79
N ASP A 179 -24.90 1.05 -7.80
CA ASP A 179 -25.46 2.37 -8.03
C ASP A 179 -24.38 3.46 -8.06
N CYS A 180 -23.11 3.12 -7.82
CA CYS A 180 -22.01 4.07 -7.70
C CYS A 180 -21.45 4.47 -9.08
N GLY A 181 -21.26 5.78 -9.31
CA GLY A 181 -20.54 6.28 -10.49
C GLY A 181 -19.03 5.99 -10.48
N PHE A 182 -18.52 5.43 -9.37
CA PHE A 182 -17.08 5.22 -9.11
C PHE A 182 -16.80 3.82 -8.53
N PRO A 183 -17.23 2.73 -9.21
CA PRO A 183 -17.28 1.38 -8.62
C PRO A 183 -15.91 0.80 -8.24
N GLN A 184 -14.81 1.31 -8.83
CA GLN A 184 -13.45 0.85 -8.50
C GLN A 184 -12.99 1.33 -7.11
N ASN A 185 -13.34 2.56 -6.73
CA ASN A 185 -12.93 3.17 -5.47
C ASN A 185 -14.02 3.09 -4.39
N HIS A 186 -15.25 2.71 -4.75
CA HIS A 186 -16.35 2.51 -3.81
C HIS A 186 -16.02 1.57 -2.63
N PRO A 187 -15.26 0.46 -2.79
CA PRO A 187 -14.89 -0.37 -1.65
C PRO A 187 -14.12 0.37 -0.54
N LYS A 188 -13.42 1.46 -0.87
CA LYS A 188 -12.73 2.32 0.10
C LYS A 188 -13.71 3.14 0.93
N TYR A 189 -14.77 3.63 0.31
CA TYR A 189 -15.88 4.26 1.01
C TYR A 189 -16.60 3.26 1.92
N GLU A 190 -16.95 2.07 1.39
CA GLU A 190 -17.61 1.01 2.17
C GLU A 190 -16.77 0.61 3.39
N PHE A 191 -15.46 0.48 3.21
CA PHE A 191 -14.53 0.23 4.30
C PHE A 191 -14.62 1.30 5.38
N CYS A 192 -14.53 2.57 5.00
CA CYS A 192 -14.57 3.67 5.95
C CYS A 192 -15.93 3.74 6.66
N ALA A 193 -17.02 3.53 5.93
CA ALA A 193 -18.37 3.50 6.50
C ALA A 193 -18.53 2.39 7.54
N HIS A 194 -17.94 1.22 7.28
CA HIS A 194 -18.06 0.04 8.15
C HIS A 194 -17.12 0.11 9.36
N HIS A 195 -15.81 0.28 9.13
CA HIS A 195 -14.79 0.20 10.18
C HIS A 195 -14.53 1.53 10.88
N ARG A 196 -15.01 2.63 10.33
CA ARG A 196 -14.93 3.99 10.89
C ARG A 196 -13.52 4.39 11.38
N PRO A 197 -12.45 4.25 10.57
CA PRO A 197 -11.13 4.73 10.93
C PRO A 197 -11.15 6.24 11.22
N GLU A 198 -10.39 6.72 12.20
CA GLU A 198 -10.33 8.16 12.50
C GLU A 198 -9.67 8.94 11.35
N TYR A 199 -8.72 8.32 10.66
CA TYR A 199 -8.00 8.91 9.55
C TYR A 199 -8.00 8.02 8.31
N PHE A 200 -8.10 8.67 7.14
CA PHE A 200 -7.80 8.07 5.85
C PHE A 200 -6.59 8.79 5.24
N TRP A 201 -5.51 8.05 5.01
CA TRP A 201 -4.26 8.60 4.50
C TRP A 201 -3.95 7.99 3.14
N ALA A 202 -4.08 8.80 2.08
CA ALA A 202 -3.72 8.38 0.73
C ALA A 202 -2.31 8.86 0.40
N VAL A 203 -1.49 7.98 -0.17
CA VAL A 203 -0.06 8.22 -0.44
C VAL A 203 0.28 7.85 -1.87
N ALA A 204 1.10 8.66 -2.51
CA ALA A 204 1.77 8.34 -3.75
C ALA A 204 3.23 8.82 -3.67
N PRO A 205 4.11 8.44 -4.62
CA PRO A 205 5.44 9.01 -4.68
C PRO A 205 5.39 10.55 -4.65
N GLU A 206 6.13 11.17 -3.72
CA GLU A 206 6.29 12.61 -3.54
C GLU A 206 5.02 13.41 -3.13
N THR A 207 3.89 12.75 -2.85
CA THR A 207 2.66 13.45 -2.41
C THR A 207 1.78 12.56 -1.54
N ASP A 208 1.15 13.15 -0.53
CA ASP A 208 0.15 12.47 0.29
C ASP A 208 -1.02 13.41 0.63
N ILE A 209 -2.18 12.83 0.94
CA ILE A 209 -3.36 13.54 1.42
C ILE A 209 -3.86 12.80 2.67
N CYS A 210 -3.96 13.53 3.77
CA CYS A 210 -4.53 13.03 5.01
C CYS A 210 -5.93 13.62 5.21
N LEU A 211 -6.92 12.76 5.48
CA LEU A 211 -8.28 13.15 5.80
C LEU A 211 -8.60 12.67 7.21
N ARG A 212 -9.05 13.57 8.07
CA ARG A 212 -9.75 13.21 9.30
C ARG A 212 -11.21 12.92 8.96
N MET A 213 -11.72 11.82 9.51
CA MET A 213 -13.06 11.32 9.20
C MET A 213 -14.01 11.55 10.36
N HIS A 214 -15.10 12.27 10.09
CA HIS A 214 -16.14 12.56 11.06
C HIS A 214 -17.40 11.78 10.67
N TYR A 215 -17.86 10.90 11.54
CA TYR A 215 -18.94 9.96 11.23
C TYR A 215 -20.23 10.34 11.95
N SER A 216 -21.31 10.39 11.18
CA SER A 216 -22.69 10.40 11.68
C SER A 216 -23.44 9.18 11.14
N ASP A 217 -24.66 8.95 11.61
CA ASP A 217 -25.48 7.81 11.15
C ASP A 217 -25.82 7.87 9.65
N LEU A 218 -25.69 9.04 9.01
CA LEU A 218 -26.10 9.27 7.62
C LEU A 218 -24.98 9.77 6.70
N ALA A 219 -23.82 10.14 7.25
CA ALA A 219 -22.78 10.79 6.47
C ALA A 219 -21.38 10.58 7.07
N ILE A 220 -20.40 10.65 6.17
CA ILE A 220 -18.99 10.75 6.48
C ILE A 220 -18.52 12.13 6.01
N GLU A 221 -18.14 12.99 6.94
CA GLU A 221 -17.53 14.28 6.65
C GLU A 221 -16.01 14.15 6.65
N LEU A 222 -15.36 14.85 5.72
CA LEU A 222 -13.92 14.75 5.48
C LEU A 222 -13.27 16.10 5.74
N GLU A 223 -12.33 16.14 6.67
CA GLU A 223 -11.49 17.30 6.96
C GLU A 223 -10.07 17.02 6.46
N GLU A 224 -9.58 17.80 5.50
CA GLU A 224 -8.20 17.64 5.01
C GLU A 224 -7.20 18.22 6.01
N LEU A 225 -6.22 17.41 6.39
CA LEU A 225 -5.14 17.79 7.28
C LEU A 225 -3.84 17.99 6.49
N PRO A 226 -2.92 18.88 6.95
CA PRO A 226 -1.63 19.09 6.29
C PRO A 226 -0.76 17.84 6.23
N SER A 227 -0.91 16.93 7.19
CA SER A 227 -0.18 15.66 7.25
C SER A 227 -0.87 14.70 8.24
N LEU A 228 -0.52 13.41 8.15
CA LEU A 228 -0.88 12.43 9.16
C LEU A 228 -0.27 12.86 10.52
N PRO A 229 -1.06 12.94 11.61
CA PRO A 229 -0.52 13.29 12.91
C PRO A 229 0.58 12.31 13.36
N PRO A 230 1.64 12.80 14.03
CA PRO A 230 2.68 11.92 14.57
C PRO A 230 2.10 11.00 15.64
N ARG A 231 2.67 9.79 15.77
CA ARG A 231 2.25 8.78 16.76
C ARG A 231 2.09 9.36 18.17
N SER A 232 3.01 10.24 18.59
CA SER A 232 3.01 10.84 19.93
C SER A 232 1.83 11.75 20.25
N LEU A 233 1.01 12.13 19.28
CA LEU A 233 -0.22 12.90 19.49
C LEU A 233 -1.48 12.03 19.44
N LEU A 234 -1.33 10.74 19.12
CA LEU A 234 -2.40 9.77 18.94
C LEU A 234 -2.42 8.71 20.06
N GLU A 235 -1.32 8.60 20.82
CA GLU A 235 -1.18 7.87 22.09
C GLU A 235 -1.38 8.80 23.29
#